data_AF-A0A8T4SE30-F1
#
_entry.id   AF-A0A8T4SE30-F1
#
_cell.length_a   1.000
_cell.length_b   1.000
_cell.length_c   1.000
_cell.angle_alpha   90.00
_cell.angle_beta   90.00
_cell.angle_gamma   90.00
#
_symmetry.space_group_name_H-M   'P 1'
#
loop_
_entity.id
_entity.type
_entity.pdbx_description
1 polymer ?
#
loop_
_entity_poly.entity_id
_entity_poly.type
_entity_poly.pdbx_seq_one_letter_code
_entity_poly.pdbx_strand_id
1 'polypeptide(L)'
;MYLDNAFPRYNIFNKELILPNKVDQRFISSCILRIINNKTRSKDKLRLLQIIKKIEENSGESVILGCTDLPLLISQKDTSSRIIDSCKILEESTVSILKQNINF
;
A
#
# COMPACT_ATOMS: atom_id res chain seq x y z
N MET A 1 -9.06 -3.41 -10.49
CA MET A 1 -7.94 -2.95 -11.33
C MET A 1 -6.84 -4.00 -11.17
N TYR A 2 -6.56 -4.80 -12.20
CA TYR A 2 -5.49 -5.81 -12.12
C TYR A 2 -4.16 -5.14 -12.48
N LEU A 3 -3.15 -5.31 -11.64
CA LEU A 3 -1.86 -4.60 -11.77
C LEU A 3 -0.93 -5.20 -12.81
N ASP A 4 -1.35 -6.27 -13.49
CA ASP A 4 -0.51 -7.10 -14.36
C ASP A 4 0.17 -6.32 -15.50
N ASN A 5 -0.41 -5.19 -15.89
CA ASN A 5 0.08 -4.37 -17.00
C ASN A 5 0.54 -2.97 -16.58
N ALA A 6 0.37 -2.58 -15.30
CA ALA A 6 0.77 -1.26 -14.82
C ALA A 6 2.26 -1.19 -14.48
N PHE A 7 2.90 -2.35 -14.29
CA PHE A 7 4.27 -2.46 -13.83
C PHE A 7 5.14 -3.36 -14.74
N PRO A 8 5.34 -3.07 -16.06
CA PRO A 8 5.96 -4.00 -17.00
C PRO A 8 7.47 -4.24 -16.79
N ARG A 9 8.12 -3.45 -15.92
CA ARG A 9 9.55 -3.54 -15.58
C ARG A 9 9.75 -3.07 -14.15
N TYR A 10 9.55 -3.91 -13.15
CA TYR A 10 9.79 -3.47 -11.77
C TYR A 10 10.89 -4.29 -11.13
N ASN A 11 12.08 -3.99 -11.65
CA ASN A 11 13.28 -3.96 -10.85
C ASN A 11 13.30 -2.62 -10.10
N ILE A 12 12.54 -2.49 -9.01
CA ILE A 12 12.59 -1.29 -8.16
C ILE A 12 13.93 -1.36 -7.44
N PHE A 13 14.95 -0.64 -7.91
CA PHE A 13 16.27 -0.60 -7.26
C PHE A 13 16.86 -2.00 -6.95
N ASN A 14 16.82 -2.98 -7.87
CA ASN A 14 17.28 -4.36 -7.59
C ASN A 14 16.45 -5.12 -6.53
N LYS A 15 15.19 -4.73 -6.32
CA LYS A 15 14.24 -5.45 -5.45
C LYS A 15 13.15 -6.14 -6.26
N GLU A 16 12.85 -7.36 -5.85
CA GLU A 16 11.74 -8.15 -6.37
C GLU A 16 10.40 -7.59 -5.87
N LEU A 17 9.45 -7.43 -6.79
CA LEU A 17 8.10 -6.98 -6.47
C LEU A 17 7.17 -8.18 -6.32
N ILE A 18 6.66 -8.39 -5.11
CA ILE A 18 5.66 -9.43 -4.83
C ILE A 18 4.27 -8.81 -4.90
N LEU A 19 3.44 -9.33 -5.80
CA LEU A 19 2.04 -8.93 -5.91
C LEU A 19 1.13 -9.92 -5.16
N PRO A 20 0.03 -9.45 -4.53
CA PRO A 20 -1.01 -10.36 -4.07
C PRO A 20 -1.56 -11.18 -5.24
N ASN A 21 -2.05 -12.39 -4.98
CA ASN A 21 -2.72 -13.19 -6.01
C ASN A 21 -4.01 -12.50 -6.52
N LYS A 22 -4.59 -13.02 -7.60
CA LYS A 22 -5.79 -12.47 -8.24
C LYS A 22 -7.01 -12.33 -7.34
N VAL A 23 -7.20 -13.26 -6.41
CA VAL A 23 -8.33 -13.25 -5.48
C VAL A 23 -8.14 -12.11 -4.47
N ASP A 24 -6.94 -11.98 -3.94
CA ASP A 24 -6.59 -10.95 -2.98
C ASP A 24 -6.57 -9.54 -3.62
N GLN A 25 -6.08 -9.39 -4.86
CA GLN A 25 -6.17 -8.13 -5.61
C GLN A 25 -7.63 -7.68 -5.85
N ARG A 26 -8.53 -8.62 -6.18
CA ARG A 26 -9.97 -8.34 -6.31
C ARG A 26 -10.56 -7.85 -4.99
N PHE A 27 -10.23 -8.54 -3.90
CA PHE A 27 -10.67 -8.13 -2.58
C PHE A 27 -10.19 -6.72 -2.23
N ILE A 28 -8.89 -6.43 -2.43
CA ILE A 28 -8.29 -5.12 -2.18
C ILE A 28 -9.01 -4.04 -3.00
N SER A 29 -9.23 -4.28 -4.30
CA SER A 29 -9.98 -3.36 -5.17
C SER A 29 -11.38 -3.08 -4.61
N SER A 30 -12.13 -4.11 -4.22
CA SER A 30 -13.45 -3.93 -3.63
C SER A 30 -13.42 -3.27 -2.25
N CYS A 31 -12.34 -3.47 -1.49
CA CYS A 31 -12.11 -2.81 -0.20
C CYS A 31 -11.90 -1.31 -0.39
N ILE A 32 -11.04 -0.90 -1.33
CA ILE A 32 -10.82 0.50 -1.69
C ILE A 32 -12.13 1.16 -2.09
N LEU A 33 -12.92 0.53 -2.96
CA LEU A 33 -14.23 1.05 -3.33
C LEU A 33 -15.19 1.17 -2.13
N ARG A 34 -15.10 0.28 -1.13
CA ARG A 34 -15.89 0.42 0.11
C ARG A 34 -15.43 1.61 0.95
N ILE A 35 -14.12 1.84 1.05
CA ILE A 35 -13.55 2.97 1.80
C ILE A 35 -14.05 4.29 1.20
N ILE A 36 -13.91 4.46 -0.12
CA ILE A 36 -14.35 5.67 -0.85
C ILE A 36 -15.85 5.92 -0.68
N ASN A 37 -16.66 4.86 -0.64
CA ASN A 37 -18.11 4.96 -0.46
C ASN A 37 -18.56 5.01 1.01
N ASN A 38 -17.64 5.14 1.97
CA ASN A 38 -17.91 5.11 3.41
C ASN A 38 -18.71 3.85 3.86
N LYS A 39 -18.42 2.71 3.24
CA LYS A 39 -19.05 1.38 3.48
C LYS A 39 -18.06 0.37 4.06
N THR A 40 -17.01 0.85 4.71
CA THR A 40 -15.98 0.03 5.36
C THR A 40 -16.59 -0.91 6.39
N ARG A 41 -16.10 -2.15 6.41
CA ARG A 41 -16.54 -3.17 7.36
C ARG A 41 -15.39 -3.52 8.31
N SER A 42 -15.70 -3.92 9.53
CA SER A 42 -14.69 -4.41 10.50
C SER A 42 -13.82 -5.53 9.93
N LYS A 43 -14.41 -6.43 9.13
CA LYS A 43 -13.70 -7.52 8.45
C LYS A 43 -12.72 -7.07 7.35
N ASP A 44 -12.84 -5.83 6.86
CA ASP A 44 -12.00 -5.36 5.76
C ASP A 44 -10.54 -5.20 6.21
N LYS A 45 -10.34 -4.57 7.38
CA LYS A 45 -9.02 -4.47 8.02
C LYS A 45 -8.42 -5.85 8.29
N LEU A 46 -9.19 -6.75 8.89
CA LEU A 46 -8.74 -8.11 9.19
C LEU A 46 -8.27 -8.85 7.94
N ARG A 47 -9.03 -8.74 6.84
CA ARG A 47 -8.64 -9.40 5.59
C ARG A 47 -7.43 -8.76 4.93
N LEU A 48 -7.27 -7.42 5.00
CA LEU A 48 -6.05 -6.76 4.55
C LEU A 48 -4.81 -7.25 5.32
N LEU A 49 -4.91 -7.36 6.65
CA LEU A 49 -3.82 -7.89 7.48
C LEU A 49 -3.48 -9.35 7.16
N GLN A 50 -4.48 -10.18 6.87
CA GLN A 50 -4.24 -11.55 6.39
C GLN A 50 -3.47 -11.58 5.07
N ILE A 51 -3.77 -10.65 4.14
CA ILE A 51 -3.05 -10.56 2.86
C ILE A 51 -1.61 -10.11 3.09
N ILE A 52 -1.39 -9.13 3.97
CA ILE A 52 -0.06 -8.68 4.36
C ILE A 52 0.75 -9.84 4.95
N LYS A 53 0.18 -10.58 5.90
CA LYS A 53 0.86 -11.73 6.53
C LYS A 53 1.24 -12.81 5.51
N LYS A 54 0.37 -13.10 4.54
CA LYS A 54 0.69 -14.04 3.46
C LYS A 54 1.87 -13.56 2.61
N ILE A 55 2.00 -12.26 2.40
CA ILE A 55 3.12 -11.69 1.62
C ILE A 55 4.41 -11.75 2.45
N GLU A 56 4.34 -11.46 3.75
CA GLU A 56 5.45 -11.59 4.71
C GLU A 56 6.01 -13.02 4.74
N GLU A 57 5.14 -14.04 4.80
CA GLU A 57 5.52 -15.46 4.76
C GLU A 57 6.20 -15.86 3.43
N ASN A 58 5.93 -15.15 2.34
CA ASN A 58 6.49 -15.40 1.01
C ASN A 58 7.63 -14.45 0.64
N SER A 59 8.41 -13.97 1.64
CA SER A 59 9.63 -13.15 1.47
C SER A 59 9.42 -11.63 1.39
N GLY A 60 8.23 -11.10 1.66
CA GLY A 60 8.00 -9.65 1.70
C GLY A 60 8.52 -8.99 2.98
N GLU A 61 9.67 -8.32 2.92
CA GLU A 61 10.23 -7.54 4.05
C GLU A 61 9.44 -6.24 4.32
N SER A 62 8.73 -5.74 3.32
CA SER A 62 8.04 -4.46 3.37
C SER A 62 6.80 -4.48 2.48
N VAL A 63 5.76 -3.75 2.90
CA VAL A 63 4.51 -3.60 2.17
C VAL A 63 4.34 -2.14 1.76
N ILE A 64 4.18 -1.92 0.46
CA ILE A 64 3.86 -0.61 -0.09
C ILE A 64 2.35 -0.42 -0.10
N LEU A 65 1.86 0.61 0.59
CA LEU A 65 0.49 1.08 0.45
C LEU A 65 0.43 2.00 -0.78
N GLY A 66 0.15 1.41 -1.94
CA GLY A 66 0.14 2.08 -3.24
C GLY A 66 -1.14 2.84 -3.58
N CYS A 67 -2.08 2.99 -2.64
CA CYS A 67 -3.33 3.71 -2.82
C CYS A 67 -3.58 4.56 -1.57
N THR A 68 -3.93 5.83 -1.77
CA THR A 68 -4.22 6.86 -0.76
C THR A 68 -5.23 6.41 0.29
N ASP A 69 -6.13 5.50 -0.05
CA ASP A 69 -7.23 5.06 0.81
C ASP A 69 -6.83 3.95 1.79
N LEU A 70 -5.80 3.15 1.47
CA LEU A 70 -5.39 2.02 2.32
C LEU A 70 -4.86 2.43 3.70
N PRO A 71 -4.11 3.55 3.85
CA PRO A 71 -3.71 4.09 5.14
C PRO A 71 -4.87 4.37 6.11
N LEU A 72 -6.12 4.51 5.61
CA LEU A 72 -7.29 4.70 6.48
C LEU A 72 -7.66 3.46 7.30
N LEU A 73 -7.22 2.26 6.87
CA LEU A 73 -7.51 1.00 7.59
C LEU A 73 -6.29 0.33 8.18
N ILE A 74 -5.11 0.55 7.60
CA ILE A 74 -3.88 -0.15 7.94
C ILE A 74 -2.78 0.86 8.24
N SER A 75 -2.06 0.62 9.33
CA SER A 75 -0.94 1.45 9.77
C SER A 75 0.18 0.59 10.35
N GLN A 76 1.36 1.18 10.59
CA GLN A 76 2.53 0.43 11.09
C GLN A 76 2.28 -0.32 12.41
N LYS A 77 1.35 0.14 13.26
CA LYS A 77 1.00 -0.53 14.52
C LYS A 77 0.21 -1.83 14.34
N ASP A 78 -0.30 -2.10 13.13
CA ASP A 78 -1.19 -3.22 12.87
C ASP A 78 -0.45 -4.48 12.36
N THR A 79 0.84 -4.37 12.02
CA THR A 79 1.65 -5.46 11.45
C THR A 79 3.13 -5.30 11.80
N SER A 80 3.84 -6.43 11.88
CA SER A 80 5.32 -6.49 11.97
C SER A 80 6.00 -6.08 10.67
N SER A 81 5.33 -6.26 9.53
CA SER A 81 5.83 -5.84 8.23
C SER A 81 6.07 -4.34 8.20
N ARG A 82 7.19 -3.90 7.62
CA ARG A 82 7.46 -2.47 7.43
C ARG A 82 6.46 -1.90 6.42
N ILE A 83 5.68 -0.90 6.84
CA ILE A 83 4.72 -0.20 5.99
C ILE A 83 5.43 0.97 5.30
N ILE A 84 5.33 1.01 3.98
CA ILE A 84 5.77 2.12 3.13
C ILE A 84 4.51 2.80 2.61
N ASP A 85 4.13 3.92 3.23
CA ASP A 85 3.01 4.75 2.79
C ASP A 85 3.49 5.69 1.67
N SER A 86 3.09 5.39 0.44
CA SER A 86 3.50 6.17 -0.74
C SER A 86 3.03 7.62 -0.69
N CYS A 87 1.88 7.90 -0.06
CA CYS A 87 1.33 9.24 0.06
C CYS A 87 2.08 10.06 1.11
N LYS A 88 2.42 9.43 2.24
CA LYS A 88 3.25 10.09 3.25
C LYS A 88 4.63 10.44 2.71
N ILE A 89 5.24 9.55 1.94
CA ILE A 89 6.52 9.82 1.26
C ILE A 89 6.38 10.99 0.29
N LEU A 90 5.29 11.04 -0.49
CA LEU A 90 5.02 12.14 -1.41
C LEU A 90 4.87 13.48 -0.66
N GLU A 91 4.11 13.49 0.43
CA GLU A 91 3.92 14.66 1.30
C GLU A 91 5.27 15.18 1.84
N GLU A 92 6.03 14.30 2.51
CA GLU A 92 7.32 14.65 3.11
C GLU A 92 8.32 15.14 2.06
N SER A 93 8.36 14.49 0.89
CA SER A 93 9.22 14.88 -0.23
C SER A 93 8.83 16.26 -0.76
N THR A 94 7.53 16.52 -0.91
CA THR A 94 7.02 17.82 -1.38
C THR A 94 7.42 18.93 -0.42
N VAL A 95 7.21 18.75 0.89
CA VAL A 95 7.61 19.73 1.91
C VAL A 95 9.12 19.96 1.91
N SER A 96 9.92 18.89 1.77
CA SER A 96 11.38 18.98 1.71
C SER A 96 11.85 19.80 0.50
N ILE A 97 11.27 19.57 -0.68
CA ILE A 97 11.58 20.31 -1.90
C ILE A 97 11.18 21.78 -1.74
N LEU A 98 9.98 22.07 -1.21
CA LEU A 98 9.53 23.45 -1.02
C LEU A 98 10.46 24.22 -0.09
N LYS A 99 10.91 23.62 1.03
CA LYS A 99 11.87 24.24 1.96
C LYS A 99 13.21 24.61 1.31
N GLN A 100 13.61 23.91 0.26
CA GLN A 100 14.86 24.19 -0.46
C GLN A 100 14.71 25.27 -1.53
N ASN A 101 13.48 25.50 -2.02
CA ASN A 101 13.22 26.35 -3.18
C ASN A 101 12.40 27.61 -2.86
N ILE A 102 11.89 27.72 -1.64
CA ILE A 102 11.08 28.85 -1.18
C ILE A 102 11.60 29.26 0.19
N ASN A 103 12.10 30.49 0.30
CA ASN A 103 12.35 31.14 1.58
C ASN A 103 11.02 31.68 2.11
N PHE A 104 10.54 31.12 3.22
CA PHE A 104 9.49 31.74 4.03
C PHE A 104 10.07 32.80 4.95
#